data_AF-A0A7C4JPJ7-F1
#
_entry.id   AF-A0A7C4JPJ7-F1
#
_cell.length_a   1.000
_cell.length_b   1.000
_cell.length_c   1.000
_cell.angle_alpha   90.00
_cell.angle_beta   90.00
_cell.angle_gamma   90.00
#
_symmetry.space_group_name_H-M   'P 1'
#
loop_
_entity.id
_entity.type
_entity.pdbx_description
1 polymer ?
#
loop_
_entity_poly.entity_id
_entity_poly.type
_entity_poly.pdbx_seq_one_letter_code
_entity_poly.pdbx_strand_id
1 'polypeptide(L)' 'MKKKIRIKVSNASSLMKLMEALGEISANMDAEGSGCAVNIYIYGDEEEIKSTIRKIREIARRL' A
#
# COMPACT_ATOMS: atom_id res chain seq x y z
N MET A 1 -7.27 14.98 2.87
CA MET A 1 -5.78 15.09 2.95
C MET A 1 -5.14 14.03 2.06
N LYS A 2 -3.83 14.14 1.78
CA LYS A 2 -3.06 13.13 1.01
C LYS A 2 -1.87 12.66 1.83
N LYS A 3 -1.66 11.34 1.92
CA LYS A 3 -0.47 10.75 2.56
C LYS A 3 0.22 9.79 1.60
N LYS A 4 1.54 9.94 1.46
CA LYS A 4 2.39 9.00 0.72
C LYS A 4 3.11 8.07 1.68
N ILE A 5 3.10 6.78 1.38
CA ILE A 5 3.98 5.79 2.01
C ILE A 5 4.74 5.02 0.93
N ARG A 6 5.89 4.47 1.29
CA ARG A 6 6.71 3.66 0.40
C ARG A 6 7.03 2.35 1.08
N ILE A 7 6.79 1.24 0.38
CA ILE A 7 7.07 -0.11 0.86
C ILE A 7 8.11 -0.72 -0.06
N LYS A 8 9.21 -1.20 0.52
CA LYS A 8 10.20 -2.01 -0.20
C LYS A 8 9.81 -3.47 -0.06
N VAL A 9 9.92 -4.21 -1.14
CA VAL A 9 9.68 -5.66 -1.20
C VAL A 9 10.97 -6.35 -1.65
N SER A 10 11.11 -7.63 -1.31
CA SER A 10 12.35 -8.39 -1.56
C SER A 10 12.55 -8.73 -3.05
N ASN A 11 11.46 -8.95 -3.79
CA ASN A 11 11.50 -9.39 -5.19
C ASN A 11 10.21 -9.02 -5.94
N ALA A 12 10.19 -9.29 -7.25
CA ALA A 12 9.05 -9.02 -8.11
C ALA A 12 7.79 -9.84 -7.75
N SER A 13 7.93 -11.04 -7.18
CA SER A 13 6.80 -11.84 -6.72
C SER A 13 6.09 -11.18 -5.53
N SER A 14 6.84 -10.75 -4.52
CA SER A 14 6.29 -9.99 -3.38
C SER A 14 5.72 -8.64 -3.82
N LEU A 15 6.27 -8.02 -4.87
CA LEU A 15 5.69 -6.81 -5.47
C LEU A 15 4.29 -7.08 -6.03
N MET A 16 4.14 -8.12 -6.86
CA MET A 16 2.85 -8.48 -7.46
C MET A 16 1.82 -8.83 -6.39
N LYS A 17 2.18 -9.66 -5.41
CA LYS A 17 1.30 -10.02 -4.29
C LYS A 17 0.86 -8.80 -3.48
N LEU A 18 1.76 -7.84 -3.26
CA LEU A 18 1.41 -6.59 -2.58
C LEU A 18 0.43 -5.77 -3.41
N MET A 19 0.67 -5.62 -4.71
CA MET A 19 -0.22 -4.86 -5.61
C MET A 19 -1.62 -5.49 -5.71
N GLU A 20 -1.71 -6.81 -5.82
CA GLU A 20 -2.99 -7.54 -5.79
C GLU A 20 -3.74 -7.31 -4.48
N ALA A 21 -3.07 -7.49 -3.33
CA ALA A 21 -3.67 -7.28 -2.02
C ALA A 21 -4.09 -5.83 -1.77
N LEU A 22 -3.41 -4.85 -2.36
CA LEU A 22 -3.83 -3.45 -2.31
C LEU A 22 -5.13 -3.22 -3.09
N GLY A 23 -5.33 -3.91 -4.22
CA GLY A 23 -6.56 -3.84 -5.01
C GLY A 23 -7.81 -4.32 -4.26
N GLU A 24 -7.65 -5.15 -3.23
CA GLU A 24 -8.74 -5.64 -2.38
C GLU A 24 -9.12 -4.66 -1.26
N ILE A 25 -8.30 -3.65 -0.98
CA ILE A 25 -8.59 -2.65 0.05
C ILE A 25 -9.59 -1.65 -0.51
N SER A 26 -10.81 -1.63 0.03
CA SER A 26 -11.76 -0.55 -0.19
C SER A 26 -11.29 0.74 0.52
N ALA A 27 -10.47 1.53 -0.18
CA ALA A 27 -9.97 2.83 0.24
C ALA A 27 -9.68 3.69 -0.99
N ASN A 28 -9.77 5.01 -0.84
CA ASN A 28 -9.37 5.94 -1.89
C ASN A 28 -7.83 6.05 -1.91
N MET A 29 -7.18 5.29 -2.79
CA MET A 29 -5.73 5.28 -2.91
C MET A 29 -5.23 4.93 -4.30
N ASP A 30 -4.04 5.44 -4.64
CA ASP A 30 -3.27 5.06 -5.82
C ASP A 30 -2.03 4.26 -5.40
N ALA A 31 -1.62 3.28 -6.20
CA ALA A 31 -0.40 2.52 -5.99
C ALA A 31 0.45 2.44 -7.26
N GLU A 32 1.74 2.75 -7.13
CA GLU A 32 2.72 2.74 -8.23
C GLU A 32 3.90 1.84 -7.87
N GLY A 33 4.07 0.76 -8.63
CA GLY A 33 5.26 -0.10 -8.54
C GLY A 33 6.44 0.51 -9.28
N SER A 34 7.61 0.54 -8.65
CA SER A 34 8.88 0.99 -9.24
C SER A 34 10.02 0.12 -8.74
N GLY A 35 10.46 -0.84 -9.57
CA GLY A 35 11.46 -1.84 -9.19
C GLY A 35 10.98 -2.67 -8.00
N CYS A 36 11.79 -2.80 -6.95
CA CYS A 36 11.45 -3.54 -5.73
C CYS A 36 10.73 -2.69 -4.67
N ALA A 37 9.92 -1.71 -5.09
CA ALA A 37 9.16 -0.87 -4.16
C ALA A 37 7.80 -0.46 -4.73
N VAL A 38 6.84 -0.24 -3.84
CA VAL A 38 5.53 0.34 -4.14
C VAL A 38 5.41 1.69 -3.44
N ASN A 39 5.08 2.73 -4.19
CA ASN A 39 4.63 4.00 -3.65
C ASN A 39 3.10 3.96 -3.55
N ILE A 40 2.55 4.24 -2.38
CA ILE A 40 1.11 4.22 -2.15
C ILE A 40 0.69 5.62 -1.70
N TYR A 41 -0.29 6.20 -2.39
CA TYR A 41 -0.86 7.50 -2.12
C TYR A 41 -2.28 7.31 -1.60
N ILE A 42 -2.53 7.68 -0.35
CA ILE A 42 -3.81 7.48 0.32
C ILE A 42 -4.49 8.84 0.45
N TYR A 43 -5.76 8.90 0.11
CA TYR A 43 -6.59 10.09 0.19
C TYR A 43 -7.74 9.84 1.15
N GLY A 44 -8.09 10.86 1.93
CA GLY A 44 -9.15 10.77 2.93
C GLY A 44 -8.94 11.72 4.09
N ASP A 45 -9.76 11.57 5.12
CA ASP A 45 -9.53 12.20 6.42
C ASP A 45 -8.40 11.50 7.21
N GLU A 46 -8.09 12.01 8.39
CA GLU A 46 -7.00 11.48 9.20
C GLU A 46 -7.26 10.04 9.69
N GLU A 47 -8.50 9.70 10.01
CA GLU A 47 -8.89 8.37 10.50
C GLU A 47 -8.86 7.34 9.38
N GLU A 48 -9.41 7.67 8.22
CA GLU A 48 -9.36 6.86 7.00
C GLU A 48 -7.91 6.57 6.60
N ILE A 49 -7.05 7.59 6.62
CA ILE A 49 -5.63 7.44 6.31
C ILE A 49 -4.95 6.50 7.33
N LYS A 50 -5.17 6.71 8.64
CA LYS A 50 -4.58 5.86 9.69
C LYS A 50 -5.02 4.40 9.56
N SER A 51 -6.32 4.18 9.36
CA SER A 51 -6.93 2.85 9.17
C SER A 51 -6.34 2.15 7.94
N THR A 52 -6.26 2.86 6.81
CA THR A 52 -5.71 2.31 5.56
C THR A 52 -4.23 1.97 5.70
N ILE A 53 -3.42 2.85 6.30
CA ILE A 53 -1.99 2.58 6.57
C ILE A 53 -1.81 1.32 7.42
N ARG A 54 -2.66 1.12 8.44
CA ARG A 54 -2.60 -0.06 9.29
C ARG A 54 -2.84 -1.34 8.49
N LYS A 55 -3.90 -1.39 7.67
CA LYS A 55 -4.21 -2.53 6.80
C LYS A 55 -3.06 -2.85 5.84
N ILE A 56 -2.51 -1.82 5.19
CA ILE A 56 -1.37 -1.96 4.27
C ILE A 56 -0.15 -2.56 4.99
N ARG A 57 0.17 -2.09 6.20
CA ARG A 57 1.30 -2.63 6.98
C ARG A 57 1.08 -4.07 7.41
N GLU A 58 -0.14 -4.45 7.74
CA GLU A 58 -0.49 -5.83 8.09
C GLU A 58 -0.32 -6.77 6.89
N ILE A 59 -0.74 -6.35 5.69
CA ILE A 59 -0.49 -7.07 4.43
C ILE A 59 1.02 -7.20 4.18
N ALA A 60 1.76 -6.10 4.25
CA ALA A 60 3.19 -6.09 3.96
C ALA A 60 4.03 -6.96 4.90
N ARG A 61 3.58 -7.21 6.13
CA ARG A 61 4.26 -8.15 7.06
C ARG A 61 4.06 -9.64 6.70
N ARG A 62 3.05 -9.96 5.89
CA ARG A 62 2.71 -11.34 5.51
C ARG A 62 3.37 -11.76 4.19
N LEU A 63 4.07 -10.85 3.51
CA LEU A 63 4.69 -11.01 2.19
C LEU A 63 6.23 -11.04 2.28
#